data_AF-A0A660UYL0-F1
#
_entry.id   AF-A0A660UYL0-F1
#
_cell.length_a   1.000
_cell.length_b   1.000
_cell.length_c   1.000
_cell.angle_alpha   90.00
_cell.angle_beta   90.00
_cell.angle_gamma   90.00
#
_symmetry.space_group_name_H-M   'P 1'
#
loop_
_entity.id
_entity.type
_entity.pdbx_description
1 polymer ?
#
loop_
_entity_poly.entity_id
_entity_poly.type
_entity_poly.pdbx_seq_one_letter_code
_entity_poly.pdbx_strand_id
1 'polypeptide(L)'
;MDAGGLRSYGFSYDYETLSMIWLFTIYYRKNGFVSFASAAVVAMILCTAPAVGAFEDFQPAALDYAGIYSLWETDPALAGHGVTIAAVCRSFTYLQNIPLNDYRLNMQHQCFSDSNVGFVDGLGLEPGISEHSTAIGAVLVGRDPNAYHPQLGYFQYAGAAPEVQLDVYEFWRFIVNHVFGGKPLEADILTMSVGSAFDDWWTRGINHIADANGLIVVASVGNGSDVFDPPLYPGAGANVIGVGVVDSVKTDKLSRNLSEFSLPHAEHSSIGPTYDRRCKPDIVAGGNCVVPDANSNSRYVITGDWSSFAAPIVAGTTSLLVQKAKSEPALYPAVAPDGGNCVIKAILMNSAAKLPYWHKGAADKADDHYVSLDYIQGAGVLNAQGAYEQLVAGQGPAGDAGPIGWDNSTIENTGSGANVYRFRMPEIHDKLITATLVWNRHYEDRYPFAALTEADSDLRLELWAVDPNDPEAGYLLDYSDSISDNVEHIYCAADPNYSTYELIVTFSNPADSDVLNPALERYGLAWRTDEADTTENIYWYDLNYDGSIDVMDFTTLLKNLNSPADTEAGYLLGDINMDGMIDIKDVVILMEHMSPKS
;
A
#
# COMPACT_ATOMS: atom_id res chain seq x y z
N MET A 1 -25.16 -47.20 22.83
CA MET A 1 -26.33 -47.35 23.71
C MET A 1 -26.13 -46.36 24.85
N ASP A 2 -26.76 -45.20 24.77
CA ASP A 2 -27.75 -44.80 25.75
C ASP A 2 -28.60 -43.68 25.16
N ALA A 3 -29.89 -43.74 25.50
CA ALA A 3 -30.98 -43.06 24.83
C ALA A 3 -31.67 -42.07 25.76
N GLY A 4 -32.31 -41.06 25.18
CA GLY A 4 -33.54 -40.49 25.72
C GLY A 4 -33.51 -38.97 25.93
N GLY A 5 -34.39 -38.26 25.23
CA GLY A 5 -34.75 -36.90 25.63
C GLY A 5 -35.37 -35.95 24.60
N LEU A 6 -36.24 -36.41 23.69
CA LEU A 6 -37.06 -35.53 22.85
C LEU A 6 -38.13 -34.80 23.69
N ARG A 7 -38.22 -33.47 23.57
CA ARG A 7 -39.44 -32.70 23.86
C ARG A 7 -39.66 -31.58 22.84
N SER A 8 -40.78 -31.70 22.14
CA SER A 8 -41.41 -30.75 21.24
C SER A 8 -42.48 -29.92 21.97
N TYR A 9 -42.54 -28.63 21.67
CA TYR A 9 -43.72 -27.74 21.78
C TYR A 9 -43.56 -26.74 20.62
N GLY A 10 -44.48 -26.45 19.71
CA GLY A 10 -45.95 -26.59 19.68
C GLY A 10 -46.50 -25.25 19.17
N PHE A 11 -46.43 -24.99 17.85
CA PHE A 11 -47.03 -23.81 17.21
C PHE A 11 -48.47 -24.13 16.77
N SER A 12 -49.43 -23.33 17.23
CA SER A 12 -50.83 -23.40 16.79
C SER A 12 -51.09 -22.43 15.63
N TYR A 13 -51.70 -22.95 14.56
CA TYR A 13 -52.30 -22.19 13.46
C TYR A 13 -53.83 -22.12 13.63
N ASP A 14 -54.42 -20.98 13.27
CA ASP A 14 -55.81 -20.83 12.77
C ASP A 14 -55.86 -19.45 12.06
N TYR A 15 -55.89 -19.36 10.72
CA TYR A 15 -56.96 -19.54 9.73
C TYR A 15 -57.84 -18.29 9.45
N GLU A 16 -57.78 -17.89 8.17
CA GLU A 16 -58.79 -17.22 7.32
C GLU A 16 -59.27 -15.78 7.61
N THR A 17 -59.10 -14.91 6.61
CA THR A 17 -60.26 -14.53 5.76
C THR A 17 -59.85 -13.94 4.41
N LEU A 18 -60.54 -14.47 3.40
CA LEU A 18 -60.46 -14.22 1.97
C LEU A 18 -61.16 -12.91 1.53
N SER A 19 -60.73 -12.45 0.35
CA SER A 19 -61.56 -12.05 -0.80
C SER A 19 -61.88 -10.58 -1.13
N MET A 20 -61.57 -10.29 -2.41
CA MET A 20 -62.37 -9.56 -3.42
C MET A 20 -62.19 -8.05 -3.63
N ILE A 21 -61.30 -7.78 -4.59
CA ILE A 21 -61.52 -6.95 -5.81
C ILE A 21 -62.99 -6.60 -6.05
N TRP A 22 -63.29 -5.30 -6.16
CA TRP A 22 -64.48 -4.79 -6.84
C TRP A 22 -64.16 -3.57 -7.72
N LEU A 23 -64.68 -3.62 -8.95
CA LEU A 23 -64.58 -2.64 -10.02
C LEU A 23 -65.35 -1.33 -9.75
N PHE A 24 -64.82 -0.22 -10.26
CA PHE A 24 -65.51 1.05 -10.49
C PHE A 24 -66.47 0.97 -11.69
N THR A 25 -67.64 1.63 -11.63
CA THR A 25 -68.29 2.35 -12.75
C THR A 25 -69.45 3.26 -12.28
N ILE A 26 -69.25 4.58 -12.43
CA ILE A 26 -70.14 5.68 -12.88
C ILE A 26 -71.49 5.96 -12.18
N TYR A 27 -71.60 7.15 -11.56
CA TYR A 27 -72.69 8.10 -11.83
C TYR A 27 -72.34 9.53 -11.40
N TYR A 28 -72.36 10.50 -12.32
CA TYR A 28 -72.54 11.92 -11.99
C TYR A 28 -73.55 12.55 -12.95
N ARG A 29 -74.56 13.22 -12.39
CA ARG A 29 -75.36 14.22 -13.11
C ARG A 29 -75.80 15.34 -12.17
N LYS A 30 -75.54 16.57 -12.68
CA LYS A 30 -76.23 17.86 -12.48
C LYS A 30 -75.76 18.83 -11.38
N ASN A 31 -75.21 19.93 -11.91
CA ASN A 31 -75.47 21.34 -11.62
C ASN A 31 -74.53 22.08 -10.66
N GLY A 32 -73.82 23.07 -11.22
CA GLY A 32 -73.54 24.34 -10.54
C GLY A 32 -72.07 24.72 -10.40
N PHE A 33 -71.63 25.66 -11.24
CA PHE A 33 -70.36 26.39 -11.20
C PHE A 33 -69.95 26.91 -9.82
N VAL A 34 -68.65 26.77 -9.43
CA VAL A 34 -67.70 27.88 -9.15
C VAL A 34 -66.27 27.37 -9.38
N SER A 35 -65.46 28.17 -10.09
CA SER A 35 -64.05 27.96 -10.43
C SER A 35 -63.12 28.18 -9.24
N PHE A 36 -62.15 27.28 -9.01
CA PHE A 36 -60.80 27.65 -8.52
C PHE A 36 -59.76 26.65 -9.03
N ALA A 37 -58.64 27.18 -9.49
CA ALA A 37 -57.46 26.46 -9.93
C ALA A 37 -56.88 25.56 -8.81
N SER A 38 -56.36 24.39 -9.18
CA SER A 38 -55.08 23.82 -8.69
C SER A 38 -54.94 22.33 -9.08
N ALA A 39 -53.73 22.00 -9.52
CA ALA A 39 -53.02 20.72 -9.38
C ALA A 39 -53.72 19.43 -9.86
N ALA A 40 -53.28 18.95 -11.02
CA ALA A 40 -53.44 17.55 -11.42
C ALA A 40 -52.66 16.65 -10.45
N VAL A 41 -53.40 15.94 -9.60
CA VAL A 41 -52.89 14.78 -8.85
C VAL A 41 -52.82 13.61 -9.84
N VAL A 42 -51.65 13.36 -10.40
CA VAL A 42 -51.34 12.06 -11.01
C VAL A 42 -51.02 11.13 -9.85
N ALA A 43 -51.94 10.21 -9.57
CA ALA A 43 -51.70 9.07 -8.70
C ALA A 43 -50.70 8.14 -9.38
N MET A 44 -49.41 8.37 -9.17
CA MET A 44 -48.40 7.33 -9.30
C MET A 44 -48.60 6.37 -8.13
N ILE A 45 -48.94 5.12 -8.45
CA ILE A 45 -48.76 4.00 -7.54
C ILE A 45 -47.24 3.88 -7.34
N LEU A 46 -46.73 4.57 -6.33
CA LEU A 46 -45.45 4.24 -5.73
C LEU A 46 -45.65 2.87 -5.08
N CYS A 47 -45.19 1.81 -5.76
CA CYS A 47 -44.59 0.72 -5.03
C CYS A 47 -43.48 1.37 -4.19
N THR A 48 -43.75 1.63 -2.92
CA THR A 48 -42.70 1.87 -1.95
C THR A 48 -41.95 0.55 -1.83
N ALA A 49 -41.01 0.33 -2.75
CA ALA A 49 -39.80 -0.37 -2.38
C ALA A 49 -39.32 0.30 -1.07
N PRO A 50 -38.91 -0.47 -0.05
CA PRO A 50 -38.22 0.15 1.06
C PRO A 50 -37.11 0.99 0.43
N ALA A 51 -37.00 2.25 0.84
CA ALA A 51 -35.89 3.09 0.47
C ALA A 51 -34.63 2.27 0.82
N VAL A 52 -33.99 1.73 -0.21
CA VAL A 52 -32.65 1.20 -0.10
C VAL A 52 -31.84 2.42 0.29
N GLY A 53 -31.50 2.51 1.58
CA GLY A 53 -30.56 3.51 2.05
C GLY A 53 -29.32 3.40 1.17
N ALA A 54 -28.73 4.54 0.82
CA ALA A 54 -27.52 4.59 0.04
C ALA A 54 -26.50 3.61 0.68
N PHE A 55 -26.12 2.56 -0.06
CA PHE A 55 -25.07 1.64 0.34
C PHE A 55 -23.74 2.37 0.16
N GLU A 56 -23.29 3.12 1.16
CA GLU A 56 -22.09 3.96 1.09
C GLU A 56 -20.82 3.33 1.68
N ASP A 57 -20.92 2.19 2.38
CA ASP A 57 -19.73 1.56 2.97
C ASP A 57 -19.14 0.53 2.01
N PHE A 58 -17.97 0.85 1.42
CA PHE A 58 -17.17 -0.10 0.64
C PHE A 58 -16.25 -0.93 1.54
N GLN A 59 -15.99 -2.17 1.13
CA GLN A 59 -14.99 -3.05 1.72
C GLN A 59 -14.11 -3.67 0.63
N PRO A 60 -12.80 -3.90 0.91
CA PRO A 60 -12.12 -3.64 2.19
C PRO A 60 -11.90 -2.14 2.48
N ALA A 61 -12.19 -1.68 3.69
CA ALA A 61 -12.00 -0.27 4.07
C ALA A 61 -10.51 0.16 4.12
N ALA A 62 -9.58 -0.80 4.24
CA ALA A 62 -8.15 -0.54 4.06
C ALA A 62 -7.79 0.06 2.68
N LEU A 63 -8.61 -0.18 1.64
CA LEU A 63 -8.42 0.44 0.32
C LEU A 63 -8.74 1.94 0.36
N ASP A 64 -9.69 2.36 1.18
CA ASP A 64 -10.02 3.77 1.39
C ASP A 64 -8.87 4.48 2.10
N TYR A 65 -8.35 3.87 3.17
CA TYR A 65 -7.18 4.37 3.90
C TYR A 65 -5.95 4.52 2.99
N ALA A 66 -5.78 3.60 2.03
CA ALA A 66 -4.74 3.68 1.01
C ALA A 66 -5.02 4.69 -0.12
N GLY A 67 -6.18 5.36 -0.13
CA GLY A 67 -6.58 6.36 -1.12
C GLY A 67 -7.10 5.79 -2.45
N ILE A 68 -7.41 4.50 -2.54
CA ILE A 68 -7.88 3.86 -3.80
C ILE A 68 -9.28 4.33 -4.16
N TYR A 69 -10.16 4.54 -3.18
CA TYR A 69 -11.52 5.02 -3.46
C TYR A 69 -11.50 6.48 -3.95
N SER A 70 -10.69 7.34 -3.35
CA SER A 70 -10.42 8.70 -3.88
C SER A 70 -9.85 8.68 -5.30
N LEU A 71 -8.99 7.71 -5.59
CA LEU A 71 -8.48 7.49 -6.95
C LEU A 71 -9.59 7.10 -7.93
N TRP A 72 -10.50 6.20 -7.56
CA TRP A 72 -11.65 5.85 -8.39
C TRP A 72 -12.63 7.02 -8.57
N GLU A 73 -12.77 7.91 -7.59
CA GLU A 73 -13.54 9.13 -7.78
C GLU A 73 -12.89 10.07 -8.81
N THR A 74 -11.56 10.13 -8.82
CA THR A 74 -10.77 10.96 -9.75
C THR A 74 -10.76 10.39 -11.17
N ASP A 75 -10.54 9.08 -11.33
CA ASP A 75 -10.58 8.37 -12.62
C ASP A 75 -11.37 7.05 -12.49
N PRO A 76 -12.71 7.11 -12.66
CA PRO A 76 -13.59 5.94 -12.50
C PRO A 76 -13.37 4.81 -13.50
N ALA A 77 -12.55 5.03 -14.54
CA ALA A 77 -12.20 4.00 -15.50
C ALA A 77 -11.08 3.06 -14.99
N LEU A 78 -10.41 3.41 -13.88
CA LEU A 78 -9.35 2.61 -13.31
C LEU A 78 -9.95 1.43 -12.52
N ALA A 79 -9.81 0.24 -13.09
CA ALA A 79 -10.27 -1.02 -12.49
C ALA A 79 -9.28 -2.18 -12.71
N GLY A 80 -8.10 -1.94 -13.29
CA GLY A 80 -7.11 -2.95 -13.67
C GLY A 80 -7.24 -3.47 -15.10
N HIS A 81 -8.04 -2.83 -15.97
CA HIS A 81 -8.29 -3.33 -17.33
C HIS A 81 -7.00 -3.42 -18.16
N GLY A 82 -6.76 -4.57 -18.79
CA GLY A 82 -5.59 -4.79 -19.65
C GLY A 82 -4.27 -4.95 -18.88
N VAL A 83 -4.35 -5.15 -17.56
CA VAL A 83 -3.21 -5.45 -16.69
C VAL A 83 -3.27 -6.90 -16.25
N THR A 84 -2.11 -7.54 -16.12
CA THR A 84 -1.99 -8.91 -15.61
C THR A 84 -1.16 -8.93 -14.32
N ILE A 85 -1.73 -9.49 -13.25
CA ILE A 85 -1.03 -9.78 -11.99
C ILE A 85 -0.76 -11.27 -11.92
N ALA A 86 0.51 -11.65 -11.77
CA ALA A 86 0.90 -12.98 -11.33
C ALA A 86 0.91 -13.02 -9.80
N ALA A 87 -0.02 -13.74 -9.19
CA ALA A 87 -0.03 -13.99 -7.74
C ALA A 87 0.58 -15.35 -7.44
N VAL A 88 1.70 -15.37 -6.72
CA VAL A 88 2.38 -16.61 -6.35
C VAL A 88 2.00 -16.99 -4.93
N CYS A 89 1.25 -18.08 -4.82
CA CYS A 89 0.67 -18.55 -3.58
C CYS A 89 1.31 -19.88 -3.16
N ARG A 90 1.64 -19.99 -1.87
CA ARG A 90 2.06 -21.26 -1.29
C ARG A 90 0.88 -22.22 -1.13
N SER A 91 1.16 -23.52 -1.13
CA SER A 91 0.18 -24.48 -0.61
C SER A 91 -0.15 -24.14 0.84
N PHE A 92 -1.43 -24.26 1.20
CA PHE A 92 -1.90 -24.02 2.54
C PHE A 92 -1.50 -25.16 3.49
N THR A 93 -1.44 -26.40 3.00
CA THR A 93 -1.02 -27.57 3.77
C THR A 93 0.20 -28.27 3.19
N TYR A 94 0.98 -28.87 4.10
CA TYR A 94 2.19 -29.63 3.80
C TYR A 94 2.19 -30.96 4.55
N LEU A 95 2.58 -32.03 3.88
CA LEU A 95 2.85 -33.33 4.49
C LEU A 95 4.34 -33.65 4.35
N GLN A 96 5.06 -33.74 5.48
CA GLN A 96 6.51 -33.99 5.47
C GLN A 96 7.29 -33.00 4.57
N ASN A 97 6.95 -31.71 4.65
CA ASN A 97 7.50 -30.62 3.82
C ASN A 97 7.15 -30.69 2.32
N ILE A 98 6.27 -31.60 1.91
CA ILE A 98 5.76 -31.68 0.54
C ILE A 98 4.47 -30.87 0.45
N PRO A 99 4.35 -29.90 -0.48
CA PRO A 99 3.12 -29.13 -0.68
C PRO A 99 1.96 -30.05 -1.11
N LEU A 100 0.77 -29.85 -0.54
CA LEU A 100 -0.44 -30.62 -0.87
C LEU A 100 -1.30 -29.98 -1.98
N ASN A 101 -0.77 -28.98 -2.68
CA ASN A 101 -1.38 -28.33 -3.84
C ASN A 101 -2.70 -27.59 -3.55
N ASP A 102 -2.93 -27.17 -2.31
CA ASP A 102 -4.06 -26.35 -1.89
C ASP A 102 -3.70 -24.86 -1.86
N TYR A 103 -3.69 -24.25 -3.04
CA TYR A 103 -3.28 -22.85 -3.26
C TYR A 103 -4.35 -22.02 -3.98
N ARG A 104 -5.45 -22.63 -4.42
CA ARG A 104 -6.45 -21.92 -5.21
C ARG A 104 -7.37 -21.07 -4.36
N LEU A 105 -7.91 -20.02 -4.97
CA LEU A 105 -9.01 -19.24 -4.42
C LEU A 105 -10.29 -20.09 -4.43
N ASN A 106 -11.18 -19.85 -3.48
CA ASN A 106 -12.54 -20.40 -3.55
C ASN A 106 -13.39 -19.64 -4.59
N MET A 107 -13.30 -20.05 -5.86
CA MET A 107 -14.10 -19.46 -6.95
C MET A 107 -15.61 -19.72 -6.83
N GLN A 108 -16.06 -20.53 -5.86
CA GLN A 108 -17.50 -20.69 -5.59
C GLN A 108 -18.07 -19.58 -4.71
N HIS A 109 -17.20 -18.75 -4.10
CA HIS A 109 -17.64 -17.59 -3.35
C HIS A 109 -18.16 -16.51 -4.29
N GLN A 110 -19.33 -15.94 -3.99
CA GLN A 110 -20.02 -14.97 -4.85
C GLN A 110 -19.17 -13.73 -5.20
N CYS A 111 -18.28 -13.33 -4.28
CA CYS A 111 -17.22 -12.33 -4.47
C CYS A 111 -16.36 -12.50 -5.75
N PHE A 112 -16.28 -13.71 -6.32
CA PHE A 112 -15.47 -13.99 -7.51
C PHE A 112 -16.31 -14.34 -8.74
N SER A 113 -17.62 -14.12 -8.70
CA SER A 113 -18.53 -14.53 -9.78
C SER A 113 -18.21 -13.90 -11.13
N ASP A 114 -17.74 -12.65 -11.12
CA ASP A 114 -17.38 -11.87 -12.31
C ASP A 114 -15.88 -11.60 -12.43
N SER A 115 -15.02 -12.25 -11.62
CA SER A 115 -13.58 -11.99 -11.62
C SER A 115 -12.85 -12.81 -12.68
N ASN A 116 -11.77 -12.23 -13.22
CA ASN A 116 -10.94 -12.88 -14.23
C ASN A 116 -9.73 -13.56 -13.59
N VAL A 117 -9.93 -14.78 -13.07
CA VAL A 117 -8.90 -15.55 -12.36
C VAL A 117 -8.50 -16.79 -13.14
N GLY A 118 -7.22 -16.88 -13.49
CA GLY A 118 -6.57 -18.06 -14.05
C GLY A 118 -5.81 -18.85 -12.99
N PHE A 119 -5.83 -20.18 -13.08
CA PHE A 119 -4.98 -21.05 -12.26
C PHE A 119 -3.94 -21.75 -13.12
N VAL A 120 -2.68 -21.70 -12.69
CA VAL A 120 -1.58 -22.37 -13.39
C VAL A 120 -1.25 -23.68 -12.67
N ASP A 121 -2.09 -24.69 -12.94
CA ASP A 121 -2.10 -25.99 -12.23
C ASP A 121 -1.12 -27.06 -12.71
N GLY A 122 -0.58 -27.82 -11.77
CA GLY A 122 0.28 -28.98 -12.02
C GLY A 122 -0.49 -30.24 -12.44
N LEU A 123 0.26 -31.26 -12.91
CA LEU A 123 -0.26 -32.52 -13.47
C LEU A 123 -0.36 -33.69 -12.46
N GLY A 124 -0.33 -33.43 -11.14
CA GLY A 124 -0.05 -34.51 -10.16
C GLY A 124 -1.01 -34.67 -8.98
N LEU A 125 -1.57 -33.57 -8.46
CA LEU A 125 -2.50 -33.59 -7.32
C LEU A 125 -3.69 -32.71 -7.66
N GLU A 126 -4.88 -33.15 -7.28
CA GLU A 126 -6.08 -32.30 -7.37
C GLU A 126 -5.86 -31.06 -6.50
N PRO A 127 -5.96 -29.85 -7.07
CA PRO A 127 -5.70 -28.65 -6.33
C PRO A 127 -6.81 -28.36 -5.32
N GLY A 128 -6.41 -27.96 -4.12
CA GLY A 128 -7.31 -27.57 -3.04
C GLY A 128 -7.51 -26.06 -2.94
N ILE A 129 -8.42 -25.66 -2.06
CA ILE A 129 -8.73 -24.27 -1.73
C ILE A 129 -7.82 -23.81 -0.58
N SER A 130 -7.28 -22.60 -0.69
CA SER A 130 -6.46 -21.92 0.31
C SER A 130 -7.23 -20.73 0.89
N GLU A 131 -7.31 -20.65 2.22
CA GLU A 131 -7.86 -19.48 2.91
C GLU A 131 -7.07 -18.21 2.60
N HIS A 132 -5.75 -18.30 2.72
CA HIS A 132 -4.83 -17.20 2.48
C HIS A 132 -4.89 -16.68 1.03
N SER A 133 -4.90 -17.60 0.05
CA SER A 133 -4.97 -17.22 -1.36
C SER A 133 -6.35 -16.65 -1.73
N THR A 134 -7.42 -17.19 -1.13
CA THR A 134 -8.79 -16.66 -1.25
C THR A 134 -8.87 -15.22 -0.77
N ALA A 135 -8.28 -14.91 0.39
CA ALA A 135 -8.25 -13.56 0.93
C ALA A 135 -7.44 -12.59 0.05
N ILE A 136 -6.23 -12.97 -0.39
CA ILE A 136 -5.40 -12.16 -1.32
C ILE A 136 -6.14 -11.88 -2.61
N GLY A 137 -6.74 -12.91 -3.20
CA GLY A 137 -7.54 -12.79 -4.41
C GLY A 137 -8.69 -11.81 -4.24
N ALA A 138 -9.36 -11.79 -3.08
CA ALA A 138 -10.46 -10.88 -2.83
C ALA A 138 -10.02 -9.42 -2.73
N VAL A 139 -8.92 -9.16 -2.01
CA VAL A 139 -8.34 -7.81 -1.89
C VAL A 139 -7.95 -7.27 -3.28
N LEU A 140 -7.51 -8.13 -4.20
CA LEU A 140 -7.19 -7.72 -5.57
C LEU A 140 -8.44 -7.59 -6.46
N VAL A 141 -9.23 -8.66 -6.60
CA VAL A 141 -10.21 -8.79 -7.69
C VAL A 141 -11.65 -9.02 -7.26
N GLY A 142 -11.93 -9.02 -5.96
CA GLY A 142 -13.27 -9.33 -5.46
C GLY A 142 -14.32 -8.32 -5.88
N ARG A 143 -15.54 -8.78 -6.17
CA ARG A 143 -16.73 -7.95 -6.40
C ARG A 143 -17.96 -8.62 -5.81
N ASP A 144 -18.63 -7.94 -4.89
CA ASP A 144 -19.94 -8.35 -4.39
C ASP A 144 -20.76 -7.11 -3.96
N PRO A 145 -21.67 -6.62 -4.81
CA PRO A 145 -22.48 -5.45 -4.49
C PRO A 145 -23.53 -5.68 -3.39
N ASN A 146 -23.73 -6.94 -2.95
CA ASN A 146 -24.71 -7.29 -1.92
C ASN A 146 -24.08 -8.10 -0.77
N ALA A 147 -22.80 -7.84 -0.49
CA ALA A 147 -22.07 -8.52 0.56
C ALA A 147 -22.69 -8.24 1.95
N TYR A 148 -22.56 -9.19 2.87
CA TYR A 148 -23.14 -9.11 4.20
C TYR A 148 -22.22 -9.71 5.26
N HIS A 149 -22.03 -8.99 6.37
CA HIS A 149 -21.36 -9.47 7.56
C HIS A 149 -22.23 -9.20 8.79
N PRO A 150 -22.40 -10.16 9.73
CA PRO A 150 -23.33 -10.02 10.86
C PRO A 150 -23.14 -8.77 11.73
N GLN A 151 -21.92 -8.25 11.82
CA GLN A 151 -21.62 -7.05 12.61
C GLN A 151 -21.59 -5.75 11.79
N LEU A 152 -21.35 -5.83 10.47
CA LEU A 152 -21.27 -4.64 9.60
C LEU A 152 -22.60 -4.37 8.89
N GLY A 153 -23.47 -5.37 8.79
CA GLY A 153 -24.64 -5.29 7.92
C GLY A 153 -24.27 -5.55 6.47
N TYR A 154 -25.02 -4.92 5.55
CA TYR A 154 -24.78 -5.00 4.11
C TYR A 154 -23.78 -3.94 3.68
N PHE A 155 -22.87 -4.29 2.77
CA PHE A 155 -21.84 -3.40 2.22
C PHE A 155 -21.56 -3.75 0.75
N GLN A 156 -20.87 -2.85 0.04
CA GLN A 156 -20.35 -3.14 -1.29
C GLN A 156 -18.94 -3.68 -1.17
N TYR A 157 -18.66 -4.83 -1.78
CA TYR A 157 -17.30 -5.37 -1.85
C TYR A 157 -16.68 -5.06 -3.21
N ALA A 158 -15.52 -4.41 -3.20
CA ALA A 158 -14.70 -4.17 -4.38
C ALA A 158 -13.22 -4.28 -4.00
N GLY A 159 -12.52 -5.24 -4.60
CA GLY A 159 -11.07 -5.33 -4.54
C GLY A 159 -10.40 -4.14 -5.24
N ALA A 160 -9.11 -3.96 -5.00
CA ALA A 160 -8.33 -2.82 -5.48
C ALA A 160 -8.31 -2.67 -7.02
N ALA A 161 -8.37 -3.79 -7.76
CA ALA A 161 -8.31 -3.80 -9.22
C ALA A 161 -9.19 -4.94 -9.79
N PRO A 162 -10.52 -4.76 -9.75
CA PRO A 162 -11.45 -5.86 -9.95
C PRO A 162 -11.60 -6.37 -11.40
N GLU A 163 -10.95 -5.74 -12.37
CA GLU A 163 -10.95 -6.12 -13.80
C GLU A 163 -9.59 -6.59 -14.31
N VAL A 164 -8.60 -6.71 -13.41
CA VAL A 164 -7.29 -7.27 -13.75
C VAL A 164 -7.41 -8.76 -14.13
N GLN A 165 -6.53 -9.23 -15.01
CA GLN A 165 -6.27 -10.66 -15.14
C GLN A 165 -5.42 -11.10 -13.94
N LEU A 166 -5.96 -11.97 -13.09
CA LEU A 166 -5.23 -12.54 -11.96
C LEU A 166 -4.81 -13.98 -12.28
N ASP A 167 -3.52 -14.18 -12.57
CA ASP A 167 -2.96 -15.51 -12.77
C ASP A 167 -2.33 -16.03 -11.48
N VAL A 168 -2.91 -17.09 -10.93
CA VAL A 168 -2.54 -17.65 -9.63
C VAL A 168 -1.65 -18.88 -9.85
N TYR A 169 -0.44 -18.79 -9.32
CA TYR A 169 0.59 -19.82 -9.44
C TYR A 169 0.84 -20.49 -8.09
N GLU A 170 1.04 -21.81 -8.12
CA GLU A 170 1.63 -22.53 -6.99
C GLU A 170 3.12 -22.16 -6.87
N PHE A 171 3.55 -21.83 -5.65
CA PHE A 171 4.88 -21.32 -5.33
C PHE A 171 6.04 -22.13 -5.93
N TRP A 172 6.17 -23.41 -5.58
CA TRP A 172 7.34 -24.18 -6.03
C TRP A 172 7.36 -24.37 -7.53
N ARG A 173 6.19 -24.47 -8.14
CA ARG A 173 6.07 -24.56 -9.59
C ARG A 173 6.43 -23.26 -10.30
N PHE A 174 6.05 -22.12 -9.75
CA PHE A 174 6.48 -20.81 -10.25
C PHE A 174 8.00 -20.72 -10.21
N ILE A 175 8.58 -21.01 -9.04
CA ILE A 175 10.02 -20.99 -8.83
C ILE A 175 10.75 -21.94 -9.80
N VAL A 176 10.27 -23.18 -9.98
CA VAL A 176 10.93 -24.14 -10.88
C VAL A 176 10.82 -23.73 -12.35
N ASN A 177 9.68 -23.23 -12.80
CA ASN A 177 9.46 -22.94 -14.22
C ASN A 177 10.01 -21.58 -14.64
N HIS A 178 9.68 -20.53 -13.88
CA HIS A 178 9.95 -19.15 -14.27
C HIS A 178 11.28 -18.65 -13.73
N VAL A 179 11.61 -19.00 -12.49
CA VAL A 179 12.88 -18.58 -11.87
C VAL A 179 14.03 -19.51 -12.31
N PHE A 180 14.01 -20.77 -11.89
CA PHE A 180 15.06 -21.73 -12.24
C PHE A 180 15.06 -22.10 -13.72
N GLY A 181 13.88 -22.38 -14.27
CA GLY A 181 13.71 -22.83 -15.65
C GLY A 181 13.79 -21.73 -16.70
N GLY A 182 13.79 -20.45 -16.28
CA GLY A 182 13.87 -19.29 -17.18
C GLY A 182 12.70 -19.17 -18.15
N LYS A 183 11.53 -19.77 -17.86
CA LYS A 183 10.34 -19.60 -18.69
C LYS A 183 9.88 -18.13 -18.60
N PRO A 184 9.70 -17.42 -19.72
CA PRO A 184 9.18 -16.06 -19.70
C PRO A 184 7.88 -15.96 -18.91
N LEU A 185 7.76 -14.90 -18.11
CA LEU A 185 6.55 -14.56 -17.38
C LEU A 185 5.83 -13.44 -18.14
N GLU A 186 4.60 -13.69 -18.57
CA GLU A 186 3.75 -12.70 -19.20
C GLU A 186 2.86 -12.06 -18.13
N ALA A 187 3.44 -11.17 -17.33
CA ALA A 187 2.74 -10.42 -16.30
C ALA A 187 3.34 -9.01 -16.18
N ASP A 188 2.51 -8.06 -15.75
CA ASP A 188 2.96 -6.69 -15.48
C ASP A 188 3.49 -6.57 -14.05
N ILE A 189 2.84 -7.31 -13.14
CA ILE A 189 3.11 -7.26 -11.71
C ILE A 189 3.20 -8.70 -11.21
N LEU A 190 4.21 -8.96 -10.39
CA LEU A 190 4.33 -10.17 -9.59
C LEU A 190 4.05 -9.80 -8.13
N THR A 191 3.08 -10.48 -7.51
CA THR A 191 2.80 -10.32 -6.08
C THR A 191 3.05 -11.60 -5.30
N MET A 192 3.72 -11.47 -4.15
CA MET A 192 4.12 -12.59 -3.29
C MET A 192 3.88 -12.27 -1.80
N SER A 193 2.78 -12.79 -1.25
CA SER A 193 2.50 -12.75 0.20
C SER A 193 3.08 -13.97 0.92
N VAL A 194 4.38 -14.22 0.72
CA VAL A 194 5.12 -15.34 1.29
C VAL A 194 6.56 -14.91 1.50
N GLY A 195 7.25 -15.47 2.49
CA GLY A 195 8.67 -15.25 2.58
C GLY A 195 9.45 -16.22 3.46
N SER A 196 10.77 -16.06 3.41
CA SER A 196 11.77 -16.76 4.21
C SER A 196 12.79 -15.79 4.79
N ALA A 197 13.38 -16.14 5.94
CA ALA A 197 14.31 -15.27 6.66
C ALA A 197 15.64 -15.00 5.94
N PHE A 198 15.97 -15.82 4.93
CA PHE A 198 17.26 -15.75 4.25
C PHE A 198 17.11 -15.42 2.77
N ASP A 199 18.07 -14.67 2.26
CA ASP A 199 18.31 -14.57 0.83
C ASP A 199 18.83 -15.91 0.31
N ASP A 200 18.13 -16.49 -0.66
CA ASP A 200 18.44 -17.77 -1.27
C ASP A 200 18.49 -17.63 -2.81
N TRP A 201 18.86 -18.68 -3.52
CA TRP A 201 18.93 -18.64 -4.99
C TRP A 201 17.61 -18.21 -5.65
N TRP A 202 16.46 -18.56 -5.06
CA TRP A 202 15.17 -18.24 -5.68
C TRP A 202 14.77 -16.79 -5.48
N THR A 203 15.12 -16.18 -4.35
CA THR A 203 14.87 -14.75 -4.05
C THR A 203 15.78 -13.88 -4.91
N ARG A 204 17.04 -14.28 -5.08
CA ARG A 204 17.96 -13.64 -6.04
C ARG A 204 17.47 -13.79 -7.48
N GLY A 205 16.92 -14.95 -7.83
CA GLY A 205 16.27 -15.14 -9.11
C GLY A 205 15.04 -14.24 -9.33
N ILE A 206 14.25 -13.92 -8.29
CA ILE A 206 13.19 -12.91 -8.39
C ILE A 206 13.78 -11.51 -8.65
N ASN A 207 14.84 -11.11 -7.94
CA ASN A 207 15.49 -9.82 -8.19
C ASN A 207 16.10 -9.75 -9.59
N HIS A 208 16.67 -10.85 -10.09
CA HIS A 208 17.15 -10.97 -11.46
C HIS A 208 16.02 -10.77 -12.48
N ILE A 209 14.84 -11.38 -12.27
CA ILE A 209 13.70 -11.21 -13.19
C ILE A 209 13.22 -9.74 -13.19
N ALA A 210 13.21 -9.08 -12.03
CA ALA A 210 12.87 -7.67 -11.89
C ALA A 210 13.86 -6.78 -12.67
N ASP A 211 15.16 -7.02 -12.50
CA ASP A 211 16.24 -6.30 -13.18
C ASP A 211 16.19 -6.53 -14.71
N ALA A 212 16.19 -7.79 -15.13
CA ALA A 212 16.32 -8.16 -16.54
C ALA A 212 15.11 -7.83 -17.41
N ASN A 213 13.90 -7.74 -16.82
CA ASN A 213 12.66 -7.53 -17.57
C ASN A 213 11.87 -6.28 -17.15
N GLY A 214 12.34 -5.52 -16.17
CA GLY A 214 11.59 -4.42 -15.57
C GLY A 214 10.27 -4.87 -14.93
N LEU A 215 10.20 -6.11 -14.44
CA LEU A 215 9.00 -6.63 -13.78
C LEU A 215 8.80 -5.93 -12.44
N ILE A 216 7.60 -5.40 -12.22
CA ILE A 216 7.24 -4.81 -10.93
C ILE A 216 6.94 -5.95 -9.95
N VAL A 217 7.73 -6.08 -8.89
CA VAL A 217 7.55 -7.12 -7.88
C VAL A 217 7.10 -6.48 -6.57
N VAL A 218 5.99 -6.94 -6.03
CA VAL A 218 5.44 -6.51 -4.73
C VAL A 218 5.40 -7.71 -3.79
N ALA A 219 5.97 -7.61 -2.59
CA ALA A 219 5.97 -8.72 -1.65
C ALA A 219 5.87 -8.27 -0.20
N SER A 220 5.23 -9.10 0.63
CA SER A 220 5.11 -8.86 2.07
C SER A 220 6.47 -9.01 2.77
N VAL A 221 6.79 -8.13 3.71
CA VAL A 221 8.06 -8.21 4.47
C VAL A 221 8.04 -9.18 5.66
N GLY A 222 6.89 -9.72 6.04
CA GLY A 222 6.78 -10.63 7.19
C GLY A 222 6.03 -9.99 8.35
N ASN A 223 5.72 -10.83 9.35
CA ASN A 223 4.73 -10.54 10.37
C ASN A 223 5.30 -10.34 11.78
N GLY A 224 6.59 -10.01 11.91
CA GLY A 224 7.14 -9.45 13.16
C GLY A 224 6.93 -10.30 14.44
N SER A 225 6.90 -11.63 14.36
CA SER A 225 6.54 -12.47 15.51
C SER A 225 7.46 -12.31 16.73
N ASP A 226 8.68 -11.82 16.51
CA ASP A 226 9.58 -11.29 17.53
C ASP A 226 10.03 -9.88 17.14
N VAL A 227 10.27 -9.02 18.14
CA VAL A 227 10.70 -7.60 18.01
C VAL A 227 11.92 -7.40 17.09
N PHE A 228 12.68 -8.47 16.78
CA PHE A 228 13.88 -8.43 15.93
C PHE A 228 13.79 -9.31 14.68
N ASP A 229 12.59 -9.73 14.27
CA ASP A 229 12.44 -10.54 13.07
C ASP A 229 12.88 -9.74 11.84
N PRO A 230 13.97 -10.15 11.16
CA PRO A 230 14.45 -9.42 10.01
C PRO A 230 13.41 -9.48 8.88
N PRO A 231 13.41 -8.51 7.96
CA PRO A 231 12.53 -8.54 6.80
C PRO A 231 12.70 -9.84 6.02
N LEU A 232 11.59 -10.50 5.69
CA LEU A 232 11.56 -11.75 4.94
C LEU A 232 11.74 -11.50 3.44
N TYR A 233 12.46 -12.41 2.79
CA TYR A 233 12.61 -12.44 1.34
C TYR A 233 11.43 -13.18 0.69
N PRO A 234 10.87 -12.70 -0.43
CA PRO A 234 11.49 -11.73 -1.34
C PRO A 234 11.18 -10.26 -1.02
N GLY A 235 10.33 -9.95 -0.03
CA GLY A 235 10.03 -8.56 0.38
C GLY A 235 11.28 -7.75 0.73
N ALA A 236 12.28 -8.41 1.32
CA ALA A 236 13.59 -7.85 1.63
C ALA A 236 14.54 -7.67 0.41
N GLY A 237 14.15 -8.14 -0.78
CA GLY A 237 14.93 -8.01 -2.02
C GLY A 237 15.13 -6.55 -2.43
N ALA A 238 16.26 -6.25 -3.08
CA ALA A 238 16.61 -4.89 -3.50
C ALA A 238 15.68 -4.36 -4.60
N ASN A 239 15.33 -5.22 -5.57
CA ASN A 239 14.51 -4.85 -6.73
C ASN A 239 13.01 -5.10 -6.50
N VAL A 240 12.64 -5.41 -5.26
CA VAL A 240 11.26 -5.72 -4.85
C VAL A 240 10.72 -4.54 -4.04
N ILE A 241 9.44 -4.25 -4.21
CA ILE A 241 8.65 -3.37 -3.34
C ILE A 241 8.20 -4.22 -2.14
N GLY A 242 8.94 -4.10 -1.04
CA GLY A 242 8.68 -4.73 0.25
C GLY A 242 7.61 -3.96 1.01
N VAL A 243 6.52 -4.64 1.34
CA VAL A 243 5.34 -4.04 1.97
C VAL A 243 5.23 -4.49 3.43
N GLY A 244 5.33 -3.53 4.36
CA GLY A 244 4.99 -3.70 5.77
C GLY A 244 3.51 -3.41 6.06
N VAL A 245 3.11 -3.54 7.32
CA VAL A 245 1.71 -3.35 7.74
C VAL A 245 1.59 -2.23 8.76
N VAL A 246 0.60 -1.35 8.56
CA VAL A 246 0.13 -0.42 9.61
C VAL A 246 -0.96 -1.11 10.40
N ASP A 247 -0.86 -1.06 11.73
CA ASP A 247 -1.85 -1.69 12.60
C ASP A 247 -3.17 -0.94 12.60
N SER A 248 -4.24 -1.68 12.80
CA SER A 248 -5.56 -1.11 13.02
C SER A 248 -5.65 -0.48 14.41
N VAL A 249 -6.49 0.54 14.55
CA VAL A 249 -6.85 1.08 15.86
C VAL A 249 -7.46 -0.03 16.75
N LYS A 250 -6.99 -0.09 18.00
CA LYS A 250 -7.36 -1.08 19.03
C LYS A 250 -8.68 -0.69 19.69
N THR A 251 -9.79 -1.09 19.08
CA THR A 251 -11.14 -0.77 19.55
C THR A 251 -12.11 -1.94 19.40
N ASP A 252 -13.12 -2.00 20.28
CA ASP A 252 -14.19 -3.02 20.24
C ASP A 252 -15.17 -2.81 19.06
N LYS A 253 -15.08 -1.67 18.35
CA LYS A 253 -15.93 -1.36 17.20
C LYS A 253 -15.29 -1.86 15.91
N LEU A 254 -15.79 -2.98 15.38
CA LEU A 254 -15.26 -3.59 14.16
C LEU A 254 -15.18 -2.62 12.97
N SER A 255 -16.16 -1.72 12.80
CA SER A 255 -16.13 -0.75 11.69
C SER A 255 -14.93 0.20 11.76
N ARG A 256 -14.59 0.69 12.96
CA ARG A 256 -13.40 1.53 13.19
C ARG A 256 -12.13 0.71 13.02
N ASN A 257 -12.07 -0.49 13.59
CA ASN A 257 -10.92 -1.39 13.45
C ASN A 257 -10.60 -1.76 11.98
N LEU A 258 -11.54 -1.63 11.05
CA LEU A 258 -11.32 -1.89 9.62
C LEU A 258 -10.99 -0.64 8.79
N SER A 259 -11.26 0.55 9.31
CA SER A 259 -11.16 1.82 8.57
C SER A 259 -10.17 2.81 9.16
N GLU A 260 -9.77 2.63 10.42
CA GLU A 260 -8.83 3.48 11.12
C GLU A 260 -7.57 2.68 11.48
N PHE A 261 -6.42 3.21 11.08
CA PHE A 261 -5.10 2.59 11.25
C PHE A 261 -4.19 3.56 12.00
N SER A 262 -3.41 3.02 12.95
CA SER A 262 -2.49 3.77 13.82
C SER A 262 -1.08 3.80 13.24
N LEU A 263 -0.12 3.10 13.86
CA LEU A 263 1.28 3.02 13.47
C LEU A 263 1.67 1.57 13.16
N PRO A 264 2.67 1.32 12.30
CA PRO A 264 3.25 -0.01 12.15
C PRO A 264 3.98 -0.44 13.42
N HIS A 265 3.86 -1.72 13.80
CA HIS A 265 4.50 -2.28 14.97
C HIS A 265 5.31 -3.53 14.64
N ALA A 266 6.44 -3.66 15.33
CA ALA A 266 7.33 -4.82 15.18
C ALA A 266 6.65 -6.15 15.52
N GLU A 267 5.50 -6.16 16.21
CA GLU A 267 4.69 -7.37 16.52
C GLU A 267 3.94 -7.94 15.31
N HIS A 268 3.65 -7.11 14.30
CA HIS A 268 2.84 -7.49 13.14
C HIS A 268 3.51 -7.17 11.80
N SER A 269 4.56 -6.34 11.81
CA SER A 269 5.37 -6.01 10.64
C SER A 269 6.83 -6.27 10.94
N SER A 270 7.48 -7.12 10.13
CA SER A 270 8.95 -7.18 10.17
C SER A 270 9.53 -5.82 9.74
N ILE A 271 10.57 -5.38 10.43
CA ILE A 271 11.18 -4.06 10.27
C ILE A 271 12.64 -4.20 9.87
N GLY A 272 13.17 -3.16 9.23
CA GLY A 272 14.55 -3.09 8.82
C GLY A 272 15.53 -2.87 9.99
N PRO A 273 16.82 -2.80 9.65
CA PRO A 273 17.36 -3.01 8.30
C PRO A 273 17.41 -4.50 7.93
N THR A 274 17.66 -4.79 6.65
CA THR A 274 18.07 -6.13 6.22
C THR A 274 19.45 -6.49 6.79
N TYR A 275 19.87 -7.76 6.66
CA TYR A 275 21.20 -8.18 7.11
C TYR A 275 22.34 -7.43 6.42
N ASP A 276 22.15 -7.05 5.15
CA ASP A 276 23.06 -6.22 4.37
C ASP A 276 22.81 -4.70 4.54
N ARG A 277 22.11 -4.31 5.62
CA ARG A 277 21.88 -2.93 6.08
C ARG A 277 20.99 -2.07 5.17
N ARG A 278 20.24 -2.67 4.25
CA ARG A 278 19.25 -1.94 3.45
C ARG A 278 18.02 -1.59 4.26
N CYS A 279 17.43 -0.46 3.91
CA CYS A 279 16.15 -0.02 4.42
C CYS A 279 15.03 -0.94 3.93
N LYS A 280 14.21 -1.43 4.87
CA LYS A 280 12.93 -2.12 4.62
C LYS A 280 11.99 -1.86 5.80
N PRO A 281 10.66 -1.91 5.62
CA PRO A 281 9.95 -2.05 4.34
C PRO A 281 10.22 -0.86 3.39
N ASP A 282 9.87 -0.98 2.12
CA ASP A 282 9.90 0.21 1.23
C ASP A 282 8.69 1.11 1.50
N ILE A 283 7.55 0.51 1.84
CA ILE A 283 6.27 1.18 2.07
C ILE A 283 5.40 0.34 3.02
N VAL A 284 4.46 0.97 3.71
CA VAL A 284 3.47 0.27 4.55
C VAL A 284 2.03 0.49 4.05
N ALA A 285 1.13 -0.44 4.35
CA ALA A 285 -0.30 -0.30 4.06
C ALA A 285 -1.15 -1.02 5.13
N GLY A 286 -2.46 -0.74 5.18
CA GLY A 286 -3.37 -1.41 6.11
C GLY A 286 -3.49 -2.92 5.80
N GLY A 287 -3.36 -3.77 6.82
CA GLY A 287 -3.43 -5.23 6.65
C GLY A 287 -4.79 -5.85 7.01
N ASN A 288 -5.61 -5.12 7.77
CA ASN A 288 -6.89 -5.63 8.26
C ASN A 288 -8.01 -5.41 7.26
N CYS A 289 -8.51 -6.50 6.69
CA CYS A 289 -9.50 -6.50 5.63
C CYS A 289 -10.67 -7.42 5.97
N VAL A 290 -11.85 -7.04 5.50
CA VAL A 290 -12.95 -7.99 5.30
C VAL A 290 -12.62 -8.82 4.06
N VAL A 291 -12.70 -10.15 4.14
CA VAL A 291 -12.39 -11.07 3.04
C VAL A 291 -13.38 -12.25 3.02
N PRO A 292 -13.60 -12.90 1.87
CA PRO A 292 -14.45 -14.08 1.79
C PRO A 292 -13.86 -15.25 2.57
N ASP A 293 -14.73 -15.96 3.29
CA ASP A 293 -14.42 -17.22 3.96
C ASP A 293 -14.23 -18.31 2.91
N ALA A 294 -13.04 -18.90 2.85
CA ALA A 294 -12.72 -19.95 1.90
C ALA A 294 -13.58 -21.22 2.06
N ASN A 295 -14.25 -21.40 3.20
CA ASN A 295 -15.15 -22.53 3.47
C ASN A 295 -16.63 -22.18 3.28
N SER A 296 -16.93 -21.02 2.68
CA SER A 296 -18.29 -20.57 2.41
C SER A 296 -18.42 -20.00 1.00
N ASN A 297 -19.65 -19.91 0.50
CA ASN A 297 -19.92 -19.29 -0.80
C ASN A 297 -20.40 -17.83 -0.67
N SER A 298 -20.62 -17.33 0.55
CA SER A 298 -21.17 -15.98 0.80
C SER A 298 -20.75 -15.34 2.13
N ARG A 299 -20.11 -16.06 3.05
CA ARG A 299 -19.68 -15.48 4.32
C ARG A 299 -18.37 -14.73 4.15
N TYR A 300 -18.28 -13.61 4.86
CA TYR A 300 -17.05 -12.84 5.02
C TYR A 300 -16.48 -13.00 6.43
N VAL A 301 -15.17 -12.90 6.55
CA VAL A 301 -14.35 -12.95 7.78
C VAL A 301 -13.36 -11.79 7.78
N ILE A 302 -12.69 -11.59 8.91
CA ILE A 302 -11.71 -10.52 9.13
C ILE A 302 -10.32 -11.13 9.18
N THR A 303 -9.35 -10.49 8.54
CA THR A 303 -7.97 -11.00 8.48
C THR A 303 -7.14 -10.69 9.73
N GLY A 304 -7.25 -9.48 10.27
CA GLY A 304 -6.27 -8.89 11.18
C GLY A 304 -5.10 -8.22 10.45
N ASP A 305 -4.21 -7.59 11.21
CA ASP A 305 -3.08 -6.81 10.71
C ASP A 305 -1.93 -7.73 10.28
N TRP A 306 -1.83 -8.00 8.97
CA TRP A 306 -0.76 -8.83 8.42
C TRP A 306 -0.22 -8.26 7.11
N SER A 307 1.11 -8.29 6.94
CA SER A 307 1.79 -7.86 5.72
C SER A 307 1.33 -8.64 4.46
N SER A 308 0.84 -9.87 4.65
CA SER A 308 0.24 -10.70 3.60
C SER A 308 -0.99 -10.07 2.91
N PHE A 309 -1.69 -9.19 3.62
CA PHE A 309 -2.90 -8.50 3.13
C PHE A 309 -2.63 -7.04 2.80
N ALA A 310 -1.58 -6.44 3.37
CA ALA A 310 -1.07 -5.14 2.94
C ALA A 310 -0.44 -5.19 1.51
N ALA A 311 0.36 -6.23 1.22
CA ALA A 311 1.01 -6.41 -0.08
C ALA A 311 0.03 -6.42 -1.29
N PRO A 312 -1.12 -7.13 -1.27
CA PRO A 312 -2.08 -7.05 -2.35
C PRO A 312 -2.77 -5.69 -2.50
N ILE A 313 -2.86 -4.85 -1.46
CA ILE A 313 -3.34 -3.46 -1.61
C ILE A 313 -2.34 -2.67 -2.47
N VAL A 314 -1.05 -2.76 -2.16
CA VAL A 314 0.01 -2.09 -2.94
C VAL A 314 0.05 -2.63 -4.38
N ALA A 315 -0.06 -3.95 -4.57
CA ALA A 315 -0.10 -4.56 -5.92
C ALA A 315 -1.36 -4.12 -6.70
N GLY A 316 -2.51 -4.01 -6.02
CA GLY A 316 -3.73 -3.46 -6.58
C GLY A 316 -3.57 -2.02 -7.07
N THR A 317 -3.08 -1.12 -6.21
CA THR A 317 -2.77 0.28 -6.59
C THR A 317 -1.80 0.34 -7.75
N THR A 318 -0.73 -0.46 -7.70
CA THR A 318 0.26 -0.58 -8.77
C THR A 318 -0.42 -0.92 -10.10
N SER A 319 -1.38 -1.84 -10.12
CA SER A 319 -2.08 -2.22 -11.35
C SER A 319 -2.96 -1.09 -11.92
N LEU A 320 -3.53 -0.23 -11.08
CA LEU A 320 -4.26 0.96 -11.52
C LEU A 320 -3.31 1.98 -12.17
N LEU A 321 -2.12 2.18 -11.59
CA LEU A 321 -1.08 3.02 -12.19
C LEU A 321 -0.58 2.44 -13.52
N VAL A 322 -0.37 1.12 -13.61
CA VAL A 322 0.03 0.44 -14.84
C VAL A 322 -1.05 0.57 -15.92
N GLN A 323 -2.33 0.41 -15.56
CA GLN A 323 -3.44 0.63 -16.49
C GLN A 323 -3.38 2.05 -17.05
N LYS A 324 -3.23 3.06 -16.18
CA LYS A 324 -3.15 4.46 -16.60
C LYS A 324 -1.97 4.69 -17.53
N ALA A 325 -0.77 4.25 -17.13
CA ALA A 325 0.45 4.42 -17.90
C ALA A 325 0.38 3.76 -19.29
N LYS A 326 -0.22 2.57 -19.39
CA LYS A 326 -0.43 1.89 -20.68
C LYS A 326 -1.49 2.55 -21.57
N SER A 327 -2.49 3.19 -20.96
CA SER A 327 -3.57 3.84 -21.71
C SER A 327 -3.14 5.13 -22.40
N GLU A 328 -2.04 5.74 -21.96
CA GLU A 328 -1.55 7.03 -22.45
C GLU A 328 -0.08 6.91 -22.91
N PRO A 329 0.23 7.06 -24.21
CA PRO A 329 1.60 6.87 -24.73
C PRO A 329 2.67 7.75 -24.07
N ALA A 330 2.30 8.92 -23.54
CA ALA A 330 3.20 9.82 -22.83
C ALA A 330 3.59 9.31 -21.43
N LEU A 331 2.77 8.44 -20.83
CA LEU A 331 3.00 7.87 -19.50
C LEU A 331 3.64 6.48 -19.57
N TYR A 332 3.61 5.82 -20.72
CA TYR A 332 4.19 4.49 -20.94
C TYR A 332 5.65 4.34 -20.46
N PRO A 333 6.55 5.34 -20.55
CA PRO A 333 7.91 5.22 -20.02
C PRO A 333 8.00 4.87 -18.52
N ALA A 334 6.95 5.16 -17.74
CA ALA A 334 6.88 4.77 -16.32
C ALA A 334 6.74 3.26 -16.12
N VAL A 335 6.29 2.52 -17.12
CA VAL A 335 6.08 1.06 -17.07
C VAL A 335 6.80 0.34 -18.20
N ALA A 336 7.82 0.98 -18.78
CA ALA A 336 8.64 0.38 -19.82
C ALA A 336 9.45 -0.80 -19.24
N PRO A 337 9.69 -1.86 -20.03
CA PRO A 337 10.53 -2.99 -19.59
C PRO A 337 11.93 -2.55 -19.14
N ASP A 338 12.47 -1.46 -19.70
CA ASP A 338 13.74 -0.90 -19.29
C ASP A 338 13.50 0.13 -18.17
N GLY A 339 13.60 -0.30 -16.91
CA GLY A 339 13.59 0.58 -15.72
C GLY A 339 12.22 1.07 -15.23
N GLY A 340 11.11 0.65 -15.84
CA GLY A 340 9.77 1.02 -15.37
C GLY A 340 9.46 0.53 -13.95
N ASN A 341 10.02 -0.62 -13.54
CA ASN A 341 9.90 -1.08 -12.16
C ASN A 341 10.50 -0.09 -11.15
N CYS A 342 11.65 0.52 -11.48
CA CYS A 342 12.27 1.56 -10.65
C CYS A 342 11.40 2.81 -10.60
N VAL A 343 10.81 3.24 -11.71
CA VAL A 343 9.93 4.42 -11.77
C VAL A 343 8.69 4.22 -10.91
N ILE A 344 7.99 3.09 -11.06
CA ILE A 344 6.79 2.80 -10.26
C ILE A 344 7.13 2.68 -8.78
N LYS A 345 8.24 2.03 -8.43
CA LYS A 345 8.73 1.98 -7.05
C LYS A 345 9.01 3.41 -6.51
N ALA A 346 9.67 4.25 -7.28
CA ALA A 346 9.92 5.65 -6.92
C ALA A 346 8.63 6.44 -6.72
N ILE A 347 7.65 6.34 -7.62
CA ILE A 347 6.35 7.03 -7.52
C ILE A 347 5.59 6.62 -6.26
N LEU A 348 5.49 5.31 -5.98
CA LEU A 348 4.78 4.79 -4.81
C LEU A 348 5.41 5.28 -3.51
N MET A 349 6.74 5.24 -3.42
CA MET A 349 7.47 5.69 -2.22
C MET A 349 7.47 7.21 -2.07
N ASN A 350 7.64 7.95 -3.18
CA ASN A 350 7.67 9.41 -3.16
C ASN A 350 6.33 10.04 -2.76
N SER A 351 5.23 9.39 -3.10
CA SER A 351 3.88 9.86 -2.76
C SER A 351 3.38 9.39 -1.40
N ALA A 352 4.12 8.50 -0.73
CA ALA A 352 3.69 7.88 0.52
C ALA A 352 3.54 8.91 1.66
N ALA A 353 2.44 8.80 2.39
CA ALA A 353 2.11 9.68 3.51
C ALA A 353 2.96 9.30 4.74
N LYS A 354 3.66 10.27 5.32
CA LYS A 354 4.45 10.08 6.53
C LYS A 354 3.53 10.01 7.75
N LEU A 355 3.71 9.01 8.61
CA LEU A 355 3.02 8.98 9.92
C LEU A 355 3.87 9.69 10.97
N PRO A 356 3.29 10.00 12.15
CA PRO A 356 4.07 10.40 13.31
C PRO A 356 5.29 9.51 13.53
N TYR A 357 6.36 10.11 14.05
CA TYR A 357 7.65 9.46 14.30
C TYR A 357 8.40 8.96 13.05
N TRP A 358 7.99 9.33 11.84
CA TRP A 358 8.77 8.99 10.63
C TRP A 358 10.13 9.68 10.67
N HIS A 359 11.19 8.91 10.45
CA HIS A 359 12.57 9.39 10.49
C HIS A 359 13.48 8.46 9.68
N LYS A 360 14.54 8.97 9.03
CA LYS A 360 15.48 8.12 8.29
C LYS A 360 16.31 7.22 9.22
N GLY A 361 16.10 5.91 9.12
CA GLY A 361 16.71 4.89 9.95
C GLY A 361 15.92 4.60 11.21
N ALA A 362 16.58 4.66 12.37
CA ALA A 362 15.93 4.55 13.67
C ALA A 362 15.67 5.96 14.21
N ALA A 363 14.52 6.15 14.86
CA ALA A 363 14.10 7.45 15.38
C ALA A 363 15.21 8.16 16.21
N ASP A 364 15.68 9.30 15.71
CA ASP A 364 16.66 10.19 16.35
C ASP A 364 16.28 11.67 16.09
N LYS A 365 17.05 12.62 16.64
CA LYS A 365 16.78 14.06 16.58
C LYS A 365 16.97 14.70 15.21
N ALA A 366 17.67 14.03 14.31
CA ALA A 366 18.01 14.54 12.99
C ALA A 366 18.09 13.38 12.00
N ASP A 367 17.53 13.57 10.80
CA ASP A 367 17.56 12.56 9.74
C ASP A 367 18.99 12.16 9.40
N ASP A 368 19.21 10.85 9.22
CA ASP A 368 20.46 10.32 8.72
C ASP A 368 20.52 10.46 7.19
N HIS A 369 21.57 11.13 6.68
CA HIS A 369 21.77 11.26 5.24
C HIS A 369 22.40 10.02 4.60
N TYR A 370 22.79 9.00 5.38
CA TYR A 370 23.40 7.75 4.94
C TYR A 370 22.47 6.54 5.07
N VAL A 371 21.22 6.77 5.47
CA VAL A 371 20.15 5.78 5.54
C VAL A 371 18.95 6.37 4.82
N SER A 372 18.39 5.67 3.85
CA SER A 372 17.45 6.31 2.92
C SER A 372 16.02 6.37 3.44
N LEU A 373 15.58 5.43 4.29
CA LEU A 373 14.19 5.36 4.75
C LEU A 373 14.09 5.04 6.24
N ASP A 374 12.90 5.22 6.79
CA ASP A 374 12.52 4.73 8.13
C ASP A 374 12.51 3.19 8.16
N TYR A 375 13.13 2.59 9.19
CA TYR A 375 13.19 1.13 9.31
C TYR A 375 11.85 0.46 9.65
N ILE A 376 10.87 1.21 10.12
CA ILE A 376 9.55 0.70 10.51
C ILE A 376 8.51 1.03 9.42
N GLN A 377 8.48 2.28 8.98
CA GLN A 377 7.49 2.81 8.05
C GLN A 377 7.93 2.75 6.58
N GLY A 378 9.22 2.55 6.30
CA GLY A 378 9.77 2.73 4.96
C GLY A 378 9.64 4.18 4.50
N ALA A 379 9.12 4.39 3.29
CA ALA A 379 8.79 5.73 2.80
C ALA A 379 7.48 6.29 3.39
N GLY A 380 6.72 5.50 4.17
CA GLY A 380 5.43 5.87 4.73
C GLY A 380 4.27 4.99 4.23
N VAL A 381 3.05 5.44 4.47
CA VAL A 381 1.81 4.76 4.08
C VAL A 381 1.51 4.98 2.61
N LEU A 382 1.10 3.91 1.93
CA LEU A 382 0.58 3.96 0.56
C LEU A 382 -0.49 5.07 0.39
N ASN A 383 -0.25 5.95 -0.58
CA ASN A 383 -1.19 6.98 -1.00
C ASN A 383 -1.46 6.83 -2.50
N ALA A 384 -2.50 6.06 -2.84
CA ALA A 384 -2.84 5.74 -4.23
C ALA A 384 -3.23 6.99 -5.05
N GLN A 385 -3.95 7.93 -4.44
CA GLN A 385 -4.31 9.20 -5.07
C GLN A 385 -3.05 10.02 -5.36
N GLY A 386 -2.16 10.19 -4.38
CA GLY A 386 -0.90 10.91 -4.54
C GLY A 386 0.01 10.26 -5.60
N ALA A 387 0.07 8.92 -5.64
CA ALA A 387 0.83 8.19 -6.64
C ALA A 387 0.27 8.39 -8.05
N TYR A 388 -1.06 8.41 -8.19
CA TYR A 388 -1.73 8.70 -9.45
C TYR A 388 -1.47 10.14 -9.92
N GLU A 389 -1.65 11.12 -9.05
CA GLU A 389 -1.35 12.53 -9.34
C GLU A 389 0.08 12.73 -9.82
N GLN A 390 1.03 12.05 -9.17
CA GLN A 390 2.42 12.08 -9.57
C GLN A 390 2.66 11.40 -10.92
N LEU A 391 2.05 10.24 -11.18
CA LEU A 391 2.15 9.58 -12.48
C LEU A 391 1.64 10.49 -13.60
N VAL A 392 0.45 11.07 -13.45
CA VAL A 392 -0.19 11.89 -14.50
C VAL A 392 0.40 13.30 -14.64
N ALA A 393 1.18 13.77 -13.66
CA ALA A 393 2.03 14.96 -13.83
C ALA A 393 3.04 14.77 -14.98
N GLY A 394 3.41 13.51 -15.25
CA GLY A 394 4.14 13.08 -16.43
C GLY A 394 5.66 13.10 -16.28
N GLN A 395 6.34 12.60 -17.32
CA GLN A 395 7.78 12.51 -17.36
C GLN A 395 8.43 13.92 -17.44
N GLY A 396 9.37 14.20 -16.55
CA GLY A 396 10.20 15.40 -16.54
C GLY A 396 11.68 15.04 -16.74
N PRO A 397 12.22 15.08 -17.96
CA PRO A 397 13.63 14.78 -18.18
C PRO A 397 14.53 15.83 -17.50
N ALA A 398 15.80 15.46 -17.26
CA ALA A 398 16.80 16.38 -16.73
C ALA A 398 16.84 17.71 -17.52
N GLY A 399 16.94 18.82 -16.80
CA GLY A 399 16.72 20.18 -17.29
C GLY A 399 15.62 20.89 -16.50
N ASP A 400 14.85 21.73 -17.18
CA ASP A 400 13.73 22.43 -16.56
C ASP A 400 12.52 21.48 -16.43
N ALA A 401 12.06 21.29 -15.21
CA ALA A 401 11.01 20.38 -14.80
C ALA A 401 9.89 21.09 -14.03
N GLY A 402 8.73 20.43 -13.93
CA GLY A 402 7.64 20.86 -13.05
C GLY A 402 7.94 20.56 -11.58
N PRO A 403 7.18 21.15 -10.64
CA PRO A 403 7.33 20.87 -9.21
C PRO A 403 6.87 19.46 -8.80
N ILE A 404 6.17 18.76 -9.70
CA ILE A 404 5.78 17.35 -9.55
C ILE A 404 6.14 16.66 -10.86
N GLY A 405 6.75 15.48 -10.76
CA GLY A 405 7.06 14.66 -11.93
C GLY A 405 7.84 13.40 -11.58
N TRP A 406 8.27 12.71 -12.63
CA TRP A 406 9.14 11.53 -12.55
C TRP A 406 10.03 11.44 -13.79
N ASP A 407 11.10 10.66 -13.74
CA ASP A 407 11.93 10.35 -14.92
C ASP A 407 12.37 8.87 -14.94
N ASN A 408 12.54 8.33 -16.14
CA ASN A 408 13.19 7.04 -16.43
C ASN A 408 14.46 7.33 -17.21
N SER A 409 15.54 7.59 -16.48
CA SER A 409 16.76 8.17 -17.03
C SER A 409 17.95 7.24 -16.90
N THR A 410 19.05 7.64 -17.51
CA THR A 410 20.35 6.99 -17.33
C THR A 410 21.40 8.01 -16.95
N ILE A 411 22.39 7.59 -16.15
CA ILE A 411 23.55 8.40 -15.80
C ILE A 411 24.84 7.67 -16.20
N GLU A 412 25.75 8.40 -16.83
CA GLU A 412 27.07 7.90 -17.21
C GLU A 412 28.12 8.25 -16.16
N ASN A 413 28.91 7.26 -15.73
CA ASN A 413 30.01 7.46 -14.80
C ASN A 413 31.24 8.05 -15.53
N THR A 414 31.20 9.36 -15.76
CA THR A 414 32.31 10.13 -16.36
C THR A 414 33.21 10.79 -15.30
N GLY A 415 33.01 10.46 -14.01
CA GLY A 415 33.73 11.05 -12.86
C GLY A 415 33.30 12.47 -12.46
N SER A 416 32.43 13.13 -13.24
CA SER A 416 31.83 14.44 -12.91
C SER A 416 30.42 14.63 -13.51
N GLY A 417 29.84 13.56 -14.06
CA GLY A 417 28.52 13.60 -14.68
C GLY A 417 27.42 13.62 -13.63
N ALA A 418 26.44 14.49 -13.82
CA ALA A 418 25.24 14.57 -13.00
C ALA A 418 24.03 14.91 -13.87
N ASN A 419 22.87 14.36 -13.52
CA ASN A 419 21.60 14.76 -14.10
C ASN A 419 20.92 15.74 -13.14
N VAL A 420 20.61 16.94 -13.64
CA VAL A 420 20.05 18.04 -12.85
C VAL A 420 18.62 18.30 -13.27
N TYR A 421 17.71 18.30 -12.31
CA TYR A 421 16.27 18.56 -12.49
C TYR A 421 15.92 19.84 -11.76
N ARG A 422 15.62 20.90 -12.50
CA ARG A 422 15.36 22.24 -11.96
C ARG A 422 13.87 22.53 -11.98
N PHE A 423 13.29 22.85 -10.83
CA PHE A 423 11.88 23.24 -10.73
C PHE A 423 11.71 24.52 -9.93
N ARG A 424 10.60 25.22 -10.20
CA ARG A 424 10.29 26.52 -9.61
C ARG A 424 9.00 26.45 -8.80
N MET A 425 9.04 26.98 -7.59
CA MET A 425 7.91 27.11 -6.68
C MET A 425 7.71 28.59 -6.32
N PRO A 426 6.79 29.31 -6.99
CA PRO A 426 6.55 30.72 -6.71
C PRO A 426 5.83 30.97 -5.37
N GLU A 427 5.08 29.98 -4.87
CA GLU A 427 4.40 30.00 -3.57
C GLU A 427 5.07 28.96 -2.67
N ILE A 428 6.05 29.41 -1.86
CA ILE A 428 6.98 28.52 -1.14
C ILE A 428 6.70 28.37 0.36
N HIS A 429 5.86 29.23 0.93
CA HIS A 429 5.57 29.18 2.37
C HIS A 429 4.86 27.87 2.67
N ASP A 430 5.30 27.20 3.74
CA ASP A 430 4.73 25.94 4.22
C ASP A 430 4.73 24.83 3.17
N LYS A 431 5.80 24.74 2.35
CA LYS A 431 5.98 23.65 1.37
C LYS A 431 6.92 22.56 1.87
N LEU A 432 6.60 21.33 1.53
CA LEU A 432 7.46 20.16 1.64
C LEU A 432 7.97 19.75 0.26
N ILE A 433 9.20 19.29 0.19
CA ILE A 433 9.80 18.68 -0.99
C ILE A 433 10.06 17.21 -0.67
N THR A 434 9.53 16.32 -1.51
CA THR A 434 9.85 14.89 -1.46
C THR A 434 10.49 14.48 -2.77
N ALA A 435 11.58 13.71 -2.70
CA ALA A 435 12.20 13.11 -3.87
C ALA A 435 12.66 11.67 -3.56
N THR A 436 12.40 10.73 -4.46
CA THR A 436 12.85 9.34 -4.36
C THR A 436 13.56 8.93 -5.65
N LEU A 437 14.80 8.47 -5.51
CA LEU A 437 15.61 7.86 -6.56
C LEU A 437 15.66 6.34 -6.33
N VAL A 438 15.56 5.54 -7.39
CA VAL A 438 15.59 4.07 -7.33
C VAL A 438 16.35 3.50 -8.53
N TRP A 439 17.24 2.53 -8.30
CA TRP A 439 17.89 1.74 -9.35
C TRP A 439 17.84 0.24 -9.02
N ASN A 440 18.12 -0.63 -9.98
CA ASN A 440 18.15 -2.07 -9.73
C ASN A 440 19.56 -2.49 -9.26
N ARG A 441 19.62 -3.51 -8.41
CA ARG A 441 20.82 -4.34 -8.20
C ARG A 441 20.87 -5.46 -9.21
N HIS A 442 22.09 -5.93 -9.50
CA HIS A 442 22.34 -6.85 -10.58
C HIS A 442 22.68 -8.26 -10.10
N TYR A 443 22.26 -9.24 -10.89
CA TYR A 443 22.37 -10.66 -10.56
C TYR A 443 22.74 -11.47 -11.80
N GLU A 444 23.53 -12.54 -11.63
CA GLU A 444 23.84 -13.49 -12.70
C GLU A 444 22.55 -14.06 -13.31
N ASP A 445 22.54 -14.26 -14.63
CA ASP A 445 21.43 -14.83 -15.41
C ASP A 445 21.30 -16.37 -15.30
N ARG A 446 22.06 -16.98 -14.40
CA ARG A 446 22.15 -18.43 -14.21
C ARG A 446 22.10 -18.77 -12.74
N TYR A 447 21.54 -19.93 -12.42
CA TYR A 447 21.60 -20.49 -11.07
C TYR A 447 23.05 -20.49 -10.53
N PRO A 448 23.32 -20.04 -9.29
CA PRO A 448 22.34 -19.71 -8.24
C PRO A 448 21.91 -18.23 -8.19
N PHE A 449 22.02 -17.49 -9.31
CA PHE A 449 21.70 -16.07 -9.45
C PHE A 449 22.53 -15.23 -8.49
N ALA A 450 23.86 -15.43 -8.49
CA ALA A 450 24.75 -14.69 -7.60
C ALA A 450 24.63 -13.18 -7.84
N ALA A 451 24.63 -12.38 -6.77
CA ALA A 451 24.70 -10.92 -6.89
C ALA A 451 26.00 -10.51 -7.59
N LEU A 452 25.91 -9.50 -8.46
CA LEU A 452 27.03 -8.95 -9.23
C LEU A 452 27.45 -7.61 -8.63
N THR A 453 28.13 -7.65 -7.49
CA THR A 453 28.53 -6.46 -6.74
C THR A 453 29.43 -5.50 -7.52
N GLU A 454 30.13 -6.00 -8.54
CA GLU A 454 30.95 -5.19 -9.45
C GLU A 454 30.17 -4.47 -10.56
N ALA A 455 28.88 -4.81 -10.71
CA ALA A 455 27.96 -4.16 -11.62
C ALA A 455 27.01 -3.21 -10.88
N ASP A 456 26.83 -3.38 -9.57
CA ASP A 456 25.98 -2.49 -8.76
C ASP A 456 26.53 -1.05 -8.76
N SER A 457 25.62 -0.10 -8.90
CA SER A 457 25.90 1.33 -8.76
C SER A 457 25.68 1.83 -7.35
N ASP A 458 26.43 2.86 -6.99
CA ASP A 458 26.23 3.69 -5.80
C ASP A 458 25.85 5.12 -6.27
N LEU A 459 24.55 5.41 -6.25
CA LEU A 459 24.00 6.71 -6.65
C LEU A 459 23.56 7.48 -5.41
N ARG A 460 23.76 8.80 -5.43
CA ARG A 460 23.23 9.71 -4.43
C ARG A 460 22.25 10.72 -5.01
N LEU A 461 21.44 11.26 -4.12
CA LEU A 461 20.46 12.29 -4.41
C LEU A 461 20.75 13.54 -3.58
N GLU A 462 20.85 14.69 -4.25
CA GLU A 462 21.02 15.99 -3.60
C GLU A 462 19.88 16.92 -3.95
N LEU A 463 19.49 17.78 -3.00
CA LEU A 463 18.53 18.85 -3.19
C LEU A 463 19.21 20.19 -2.87
N TRP A 464 19.28 21.06 -3.87
CA TRP A 464 19.86 22.39 -3.74
C TRP A 464 18.78 23.47 -3.79
N ALA A 465 18.86 24.44 -2.88
CA ALA A 465 18.14 25.70 -2.99
C ALA A 465 19.03 26.68 -3.77
N VAL A 466 18.55 27.22 -4.89
CA VAL A 466 19.36 28.04 -5.80
C VAL A 466 18.72 29.40 -6.07
N ASP A 467 19.53 30.46 -6.09
CA ASP A 467 19.10 31.78 -6.58
C ASP A 467 19.54 31.94 -8.04
N PRO A 468 18.60 32.01 -9.00
CA PRO A 468 18.94 32.22 -10.41
C PRO A 468 19.69 33.52 -10.70
N ASN A 469 19.65 34.50 -9.79
CA ASN A 469 20.30 35.81 -9.94
C ASN A 469 21.66 35.88 -9.23
N ASP A 470 21.94 34.99 -8.29
CA ASP A 470 23.20 34.90 -7.56
C ASP A 470 23.60 33.43 -7.34
N PRO A 471 24.34 32.82 -8.28
CA PRO A 471 24.74 31.42 -8.19
C PRO A 471 25.56 31.06 -6.94
N GLU A 472 26.22 32.04 -6.31
CA GLU A 472 27.00 31.84 -5.08
C GLU A 472 26.11 31.83 -3.82
N ALA A 473 24.85 32.26 -3.95
CA ALA A 473 23.88 32.23 -2.86
C ALA A 473 23.18 30.88 -2.73
N GLY A 474 23.37 29.94 -3.66
CA GLY A 474 22.79 28.60 -3.55
C GLY A 474 23.46 27.75 -2.46
N TYR A 475 22.72 26.82 -1.87
CA TYR A 475 23.27 25.87 -0.91
C TYR A 475 22.57 24.50 -0.99
N LEU A 476 23.26 23.46 -0.53
CA LEU A 476 22.73 22.11 -0.39
C LEU A 476 21.72 22.10 0.77
N LEU A 477 20.43 21.97 0.45
CA LEU A 477 19.35 21.96 1.42
C LEU A 477 19.26 20.62 2.13
N ASP A 478 19.33 19.52 1.38
CA ASP A 478 19.28 18.15 1.90
C ASP A 478 19.95 17.18 0.91
N TYR A 479 20.34 15.99 1.38
CA TYR A 479 20.87 14.91 0.56
C TYR A 479 20.61 13.52 1.17
N SER A 480 20.78 12.50 0.34
CA SER A 480 20.69 11.08 0.70
C SER A 480 21.75 10.31 -0.10
N ASP A 481 22.64 9.61 0.60
CA ASP A 481 23.87 8.98 0.08
C ASP A 481 24.15 7.68 0.86
N SER A 482 23.24 6.71 0.78
CA SER A 482 23.35 5.42 1.45
C SER A 482 24.29 4.47 0.71
N ILE A 483 25.34 4.03 1.39
CA ILE A 483 26.28 3.03 0.86
C ILE A 483 25.65 1.63 0.68
N SER A 484 24.48 1.41 1.28
CA SER A 484 23.86 0.08 1.36
C SER A 484 22.61 -0.05 0.52
N ASP A 485 21.92 1.04 0.20
CA ASP A 485 20.63 1.00 -0.48
C ASP A 485 20.74 1.09 -2.00
N ASN A 486 19.65 0.74 -2.67
CA ASN A 486 19.44 1.03 -4.09
C ASN A 486 18.28 2.02 -4.29
N VAL A 487 18.07 2.83 -3.24
CA VAL A 487 17.04 3.84 -3.11
C VAL A 487 17.69 5.03 -2.40
N GLU A 488 17.38 6.24 -2.85
CA GLU A 488 17.63 7.45 -2.07
C GLU A 488 16.34 8.22 -1.88
N HIS A 489 16.15 8.83 -0.70
CA HIS A 489 14.92 9.55 -0.39
C HIS A 489 15.24 10.87 0.32
N ILE A 490 14.55 11.93 -0.06
CA ILE A 490 14.59 13.24 0.57
C ILE A 490 13.16 13.60 0.96
N TYR A 491 12.98 14.10 2.18
CA TYR A 491 11.70 14.62 2.68
C TYR A 491 11.99 15.77 3.63
N CYS A 492 11.85 17.01 3.17
CA CYS A 492 12.20 18.17 3.98
C CYS A 492 11.35 19.39 3.66
N ALA A 493 11.32 20.35 4.59
CA ALA A 493 10.69 21.65 4.36
C ALA A 493 11.52 22.46 3.36
N ALA A 494 10.83 23.15 2.45
CA ALA A 494 11.47 24.06 1.53
C ALA A 494 11.91 25.35 2.25
N ASP A 495 13.09 25.89 1.92
CA ASP A 495 13.51 27.20 2.44
C ASP A 495 12.67 28.33 1.82
N PRO A 496 11.87 29.07 2.59
CA PRO A 496 10.99 30.12 2.07
C PRO A 496 11.73 31.32 1.44
N ASN A 497 13.06 31.41 1.59
CA ASN A 497 13.88 32.44 0.96
C ASN A 497 14.22 32.13 -0.51
N TYR A 498 13.99 30.90 -0.96
CA TYR A 498 14.27 30.46 -2.33
C TYR A 498 12.98 30.13 -3.07
N SER A 499 13.02 30.19 -4.40
CA SER A 499 11.87 29.80 -5.24
C SER A 499 12.27 28.83 -6.34
N THR A 500 13.54 28.45 -6.41
CA THR A 500 14.09 27.55 -7.42
C THR A 500 14.94 26.51 -6.72
N TYR A 501 14.75 25.26 -7.11
CA TYR A 501 15.40 24.11 -6.53
C TYR A 501 15.96 23.23 -7.65
N GLU A 502 17.05 22.55 -7.34
CA GLU A 502 17.70 21.59 -8.22
C GLU A 502 17.83 20.26 -7.50
N LEU A 503 17.24 19.21 -8.06
CA LEU A 503 17.55 17.84 -7.69
C LEU A 503 18.70 17.36 -8.56
N ILE A 504 19.72 16.79 -7.93
CA ILE A 504 20.91 16.28 -8.60
C ILE A 504 21.02 14.79 -8.33
N VAL A 505 21.03 14.01 -9.41
CA VAL A 505 21.40 12.59 -9.39
C VAL A 505 22.83 12.48 -9.87
N THR A 506 23.69 11.88 -9.05
CA THR A 506 25.11 11.65 -9.36
C THR A 506 25.57 10.34 -8.73
N PHE A 507 26.67 9.78 -9.23
CA PHE A 507 27.36 8.72 -8.50
C PHE A 507 27.96 9.26 -7.21
N SER A 508 27.94 8.43 -6.16
CA SER A 508 28.59 8.72 -4.89
C SER A 508 30.10 8.79 -5.07
N ASN A 509 30.77 9.49 -4.16
CA ASN A 509 32.19 9.81 -4.30
C ASN A 509 33.06 8.54 -4.18
N PRO A 510 33.89 8.20 -5.18
CA PRO A 510 34.71 6.98 -5.15
C PRO A 510 35.80 6.96 -4.07
N ALA A 511 36.00 8.05 -3.31
CA ALA A 511 36.83 8.04 -2.10
C ALA A 511 36.13 7.39 -0.89
N ASP A 512 34.79 7.28 -0.95
CA ASP A 512 33.92 6.81 0.14
C ASP A 512 33.33 5.41 -0.14
N SER A 513 33.47 4.87 -1.36
CA SER A 513 32.93 3.56 -1.77
C SER A 513 34.00 2.60 -2.33
N ASP A 514 34.06 1.36 -1.83
CA ASP A 514 34.79 0.24 -2.47
C ASP A 514 34.05 -0.33 -3.72
N VAL A 515 32.88 0.24 -4.07
CA VAL A 515 32.00 -0.20 -5.15
C VAL A 515 32.52 0.27 -6.51
N LEU A 516 32.64 -0.65 -7.47
CA LEU A 516 32.99 -0.33 -8.84
C LEU A 516 31.76 0.21 -9.56
N ASN A 517 31.59 1.53 -9.56
CA ASN A 517 30.51 2.17 -10.29
C ASN A 517 30.59 1.83 -11.79
N PRO A 518 29.57 1.16 -12.38
CA PRO A 518 29.55 0.83 -13.79
C PRO A 518 29.59 2.10 -14.65
N ALA A 519 29.87 1.93 -15.95
CA ALA A 519 29.95 3.06 -16.86
C ALA A 519 28.60 3.78 -17.06
N LEU A 520 27.49 3.10 -16.81
CA LEU A 520 26.13 3.57 -17.04
C LEU A 520 25.19 2.91 -16.03
N GLU A 521 24.30 3.68 -15.41
CA GLU A 521 23.22 3.18 -14.56
C GLU A 521 21.86 3.71 -15.05
N ARG A 522 20.81 2.88 -14.95
CA ARG A 522 19.43 3.29 -15.22
C ARG A 522 18.69 3.46 -13.90
N TYR A 523 17.94 4.55 -13.77
CA TYR A 523 17.18 4.82 -12.56
C TYR A 523 15.78 5.36 -12.86
N GLY A 524 14.89 5.15 -11.88
CA GLY A 524 13.65 5.88 -11.74
C GLY A 524 13.83 7.00 -10.71
N LEU A 525 13.40 8.21 -11.06
CA LEU A 525 13.32 9.34 -10.14
C LEU A 525 11.87 9.80 -10.05
N ALA A 526 11.41 10.14 -8.85
CA ALA A 526 10.13 10.78 -8.62
C ALA A 526 10.34 11.96 -7.66
N TRP A 527 9.71 13.10 -7.93
CA TRP A 527 9.73 14.25 -7.02
C TRP A 527 8.38 14.95 -6.98
N ARG A 528 8.02 15.48 -5.82
CA ARG A 528 6.80 16.26 -5.64
C ARG A 528 6.99 17.34 -4.59
N THR A 529 6.16 18.36 -4.69
CA THR A 529 6.07 19.43 -3.71
C THR A 529 4.64 19.48 -3.19
N ASP A 530 4.47 19.41 -1.89
CA ASP A 530 3.16 19.42 -1.23
C ASP A 530 3.06 20.59 -0.27
N GLU A 531 1.83 20.94 0.10
CA GLU A 531 1.62 21.74 1.31
C GLU A 531 2.08 20.93 2.52
N ALA A 532 2.71 21.58 3.49
CA ALA A 532 2.93 21.01 4.80
C ALA A 532 1.57 20.70 5.42
N ASP A 533 1.38 19.45 5.82
CA ASP A 533 0.16 19.08 6.51
C ASP A 533 0.13 19.80 7.87
N THR A 534 -0.78 20.75 8.00
CA THR A 534 -1.01 21.50 9.25
C THR A 534 -2.07 20.83 10.11
N THR A 535 -2.71 19.75 9.62
CA THR A 535 -3.61 18.97 10.44
C THR A 535 -2.80 18.10 11.40
N GLU A 536 -3.08 18.32 12.67
CA GLU A 536 -2.39 17.62 13.73
C GLU A 536 -2.85 16.16 13.77
N ASN A 537 -1.90 15.25 13.56
CA ASN A 537 -2.17 13.82 13.55
C ASN A 537 -2.32 13.30 14.99
N ILE A 538 -3.46 12.70 15.31
CA ILE A 538 -3.77 12.20 16.66
C ILE A 538 -2.75 11.16 17.16
N TYR A 539 -2.07 10.44 16.27
CA TYR A 539 -1.12 9.37 16.63
C TYR A 539 0.22 9.89 17.13
N TRP A 540 0.45 11.22 17.13
CA TRP A 540 1.48 11.83 17.98
C TRP A 540 1.17 11.67 19.47
N TYR A 541 -0.11 11.48 19.83
CA TYR A 541 -0.62 11.58 21.20
C TYR A 541 -1.36 10.33 21.67
N ASP A 542 -1.94 9.57 20.75
CA ASP A 542 -2.55 8.26 21.00
C ASP A 542 -1.46 7.19 21.10
N LEU A 543 -0.88 7.06 22.30
CA LEU A 543 0.23 6.16 22.59
C LEU A 543 -0.23 4.74 22.91
N ASN A 544 -1.53 4.53 23.18
CA ASN A 544 -2.10 3.21 23.41
C ASN A 544 -2.77 2.60 22.15
N TYR A 545 -2.94 3.41 21.11
CA TYR A 545 -3.47 3.10 19.79
C TYR A 545 -4.96 2.76 19.76
N ASP A 546 -5.75 3.28 20.70
CA ASP A 546 -7.20 3.05 20.77
C ASP A 546 -8.04 4.06 19.96
N GLY A 547 -7.36 4.98 19.28
CA GLY A 547 -7.93 6.01 18.41
C GLY A 547 -8.53 7.17 19.19
N SER A 548 -8.03 7.42 20.42
CA SER A 548 -8.45 8.49 21.32
C SER A 548 -7.25 9.03 22.07
N ILE A 549 -7.29 10.33 22.46
CA ILE A 549 -6.27 10.95 23.30
C ILE A 549 -6.83 11.10 24.71
N ASP A 550 -6.47 10.19 25.62
CA ASP A 550 -7.02 10.12 26.97
C ASP A 550 -6.03 9.71 28.09
N VAL A 551 -6.56 9.39 29.27
CA VAL A 551 -5.76 9.07 30.46
C VAL A 551 -4.93 7.79 30.31
N MET A 552 -5.31 6.92 29.39
CA MET A 552 -4.58 5.71 29.07
C MET A 552 -3.29 6.05 28.31
N ASP A 553 -3.29 7.05 27.43
CA ASP A 553 -2.06 7.54 26.77
C ASP A 553 -1.10 8.16 27.77
N PHE A 554 -1.63 8.97 28.70
CA PHE A 554 -0.83 9.50 29.80
C PHE A 554 -0.21 8.38 30.65
N THR A 555 -0.96 7.29 30.85
CA THR A 555 -0.46 6.11 31.56
C THR A 555 0.65 5.41 30.78
N THR A 556 0.54 5.34 29.44
CA THR A 556 1.58 4.81 28.56
C THR A 556 2.83 5.70 28.58
N LEU A 557 2.68 7.01 28.43
CA LEU A 557 3.79 7.96 28.49
C LEU A 557 4.57 7.86 29.82
N LEU A 558 3.87 7.79 30.94
CA LEU A 558 4.51 7.63 32.26
C LEU A 558 5.25 6.30 32.40
N LYS A 559 4.78 5.22 31.77
CA LYS A 559 5.53 3.94 31.75
C LYS A 559 6.82 4.12 30.97
N ASN A 560 6.74 4.69 29.76
CA ASN A 560 7.88 4.88 28.88
C ASN A 560 8.91 5.87 29.46
N LEU A 561 8.47 6.87 30.23
CA LEU A 561 9.36 7.79 30.96
C LEU A 561 10.20 7.08 32.05
N ASN A 562 9.62 6.09 32.74
CA ASN A 562 10.29 5.38 33.83
C ASN A 562 11.06 4.14 33.37
N SER A 563 10.68 3.58 32.24
CA SER A 563 11.27 2.41 31.61
C SER A 563 11.01 2.57 30.12
N PRO A 564 11.90 3.27 29.39
CA PRO A 564 11.79 3.37 27.95
C PRO A 564 11.59 1.98 27.40
N ALA A 565 10.54 1.80 26.59
CA ALA A 565 10.36 0.54 25.86
C ALA A 565 11.68 0.22 25.14
N ASP A 566 12.05 -1.06 25.05
CA ASP A 566 13.32 -1.49 24.47
C ASP A 566 13.50 -0.82 23.11
N THR A 567 14.35 0.19 23.04
CA THR A 567 14.43 1.16 21.94
C THR A 567 15.07 0.57 20.69
N GLU A 568 15.50 -0.70 20.75
CA GLU A 568 16.31 -1.34 19.71
C GLU A 568 15.49 -1.78 18.48
N ALA A 569 14.16 -1.57 18.45
CA ALA A 569 13.30 -2.10 17.38
C ALA A 569 11.94 -1.38 17.20
N GLY A 570 11.82 -0.14 17.65
CA GLY A 570 10.54 0.56 17.58
C GLY A 570 10.70 2.06 17.71
N TYR A 571 9.58 2.78 17.63
CA TYR A 571 9.55 4.20 17.97
C TYR A 571 10.06 4.42 19.38
N LEU A 572 10.71 5.57 19.62
CA LEU A 572 10.84 6.13 20.96
C LEU A 572 9.46 6.66 21.40
N LEU A 573 8.50 5.76 21.56
CA LEU A 573 7.08 6.08 21.70
C LEU A 573 6.85 6.96 22.92
N GLY A 574 6.37 8.19 22.69
CA GLY A 574 6.20 9.20 23.72
C GLY A 574 7.27 10.31 23.72
N ASP A 575 8.29 10.25 22.86
CA ASP A 575 9.12 11.42 22.51
C ASP A 575 8.38 12.25 21.45
N ILE A 576 7.32 12.91 21.91
CA ILE A 576 6.36 13.62 21.06
C ILE A 576 7.02 14.79 20.34
N ASN A 577 8.04 15.39 20.94
CA ASN A 577 8.76 16.52 20.35
C ASN A 577 9.97 16.11 19.49
N MET A 578 10.24 14.80 19.37
CA MET A 578 11.33 14.22 18.57
C MET A 578 12.71 14.78 18.96
N ASP A 579 12.95 15.07 20.25
CA ASP A 579 14.27 15.48 20.74
C ASP A 579 15.11 14.31 21.25
N GLY A 580 14.76 13.07 20.89
CA GLY A 580 15.47 11.84 21.21
C GLY A 580 15.39 11.47 22.69
N MET A 581 14.51 12.11 23.47
CA MET A 581 14.34 11.84 24.89
C MET A 581 12.86 11.97 25.29
N ILE A 582 12.34 10.93 25.95
CA ILE A 582 11.05 11.04 26.64
C ILE A 582 11.29 11.81 27.95
N ASP A 583 10.83 13.04 28.03
CA ASP A 583 11.02 13.90 29.19
C ASP A 583 9.75 14.70 29.60
N ILE A 584 9.90 15.67 30.51
CA ILE A 584 8.78 16.45 31.01
C ILE A 584 8.12 17.34 29.94
N LYS A 585 8.84 17.67 28.86
CA LYS A 585 8.29 18.44 27.74
C LYS A 585 7.25 17.63 27.00
N ASP A 586 7.49 16.33 26.77
CA ASP A 586 6.49 15.45 26.13
C ASP A 586 5.24 15.32 26.99
N VAL A 587 5.43 15.24 28.31
CA VAL A 587 4.30 15.22 29.26
C VAL A 587 3.46 16.48 29.13
N VAL A 588 4.10 17.65 29.03
CA VAL A 588 3.39 18.93 28.84
C VAL A 588 2.64 18.93 27.52
N ILE A 589 3.28 18.51 26.42
CA ILE A 589 2.65 18.46 25.10
C ILE A 589 1.45 17.52 25.12
N LEU A 590 1.57 16.29 25.65
CA LEU A 590 0.44 15.37 25.73
C LEU A 590 -0.72 15.96 26.55
N MET A 591 -0.42 16.61 27.68
CA MET A 591 -1.44 17.24 28.53
C MET A 591 -2.19 18.38 27.84
N GLU A 592 -1.57 19.09 26.90
CA GLU A 592 -2.21 20.15 26.11
C GLU A 592 -3.22 19.59 25.10
N HIS A 593 -3.01 18.35 24.62
CA HIS A 593 -3.85 17.68 23.63
C HIS A 593 -4.90 16.74 24.26
N MET A 594 -4.73 16.36 25.52
CA MET A 594 -5.77 15.67 26.28
C MET A 594 -6.98 16.57 26.51
N SER A 595 -8.15 16.14 26.03
CA SER A 595 -9.39 16.91 26.21
C SER A 595 -9.65 17.22 27.70
N PRO A 596 -9.89 18.50 28.09
CA PRO A 596 -10.31 18.81 29.45
C PRO A 596 -11.69 18.16 29.65
N LYS A 597 -11.76 17.16 30.55
CA LYS A 597 -13.01 16.47 30.88
C LYS A 597 -14.12 17.49 31.14
N SER A 598 -15.17 17.45 30.33
CA SER A 598 -16.47 18.09 30.61
C SER A 598 -17.16 17.44 31.80
#